data_AF-A0A520BRN7-F1
#
_entry.id   AF-A0A520BRN7-F1
#
_cell.length_a   1.000
_cell.length_b   1.000
_cell.length_c   1.000
_cell.angle_alpha   90.00
_cell.angle_beta   90.00
_cell.angle_gamma   90.00
#
_symmetry.space_group_name_H-M   'P 1'
#
loop_
_entity.id
_entity.type
_entity.pdbx_description
1 polymer ?
#
loop_
_entity_poly.entity_id
_entity_poly.type
_entity_poly.pdbx_seq_one_letter_code
_entity_poly.pdbx_strand_id
1 'polypeptide(L)'
;DILDLSKIESGTVTVEIEEIPFASLRDSIDRNFSHVAEAKNLPLRILFADDLPRSMESDAKRLQQILKNLLSNAVKFTSQGHVELRVSLAREGWSADHPVLGKVPQVLAFAVEDTGIGVAPDKQRLIFEAFQQADAGTSRKYGGTGLGLAISRELATLLGGEIRLVSRHGEGSTFTLFLPLHFGGVDTVRSARSAGEPEAAGPALQMRASLPLVRETQVADDRDVIVEGDPVLLIIEDDPQYARIVLGLARDRGFKGLVALKGGLGLELARRFLPTAISLDILLPDMLGWTVLNQLKLDPLTRHIPVQIFSVAEEDRTHGLAHGAFSYLVKSSTSEGMEAALDRIRDFTVPRTRRLLIVEDNEIERGAIVELLSYKDIELVAVGTGAEALKLLDEQHFDCMVLDLRLPDVNGFGLLQQLHADPSLAAVPVVVFTGKDLSDAERKQLRALAKSVVLKDVQSPERLLDETALFLHRVVTELPPDKQQVLQRLHGAAEMLRGRQVLVVDDDARNIFALTTLLENQDMQVLTATSGRAAIDIVKQTPDLDLVLMDIMMPDMDGYETMREIRANPEFRNLPMLALTAKAMKGDREKCLEAGASDYISKPVNTAQLLSLMRVWLHR
;
A
#
# COMPACT_ATOMS: atom_id res chain seq x y z
N ASP A 1 3.95 -5.58 -12.71
CA ASP A 1 3.15 -6.63 -12.05
C ASP A 1 2.40 -6.17 -10.79
N ILE A 2 3.00 -6.11 -9.59
CA ILE A 2 2.27 -5.67 -8.35
C ILE A 2 1.74 -4.24 -8.49
N LEU A 3 2.56 -3.35 -9.06
CA LEU A 3 2.16 -1.96 -9.37
C LEU A 3 1.12 -1.87 -10.47
N ASP A 4 1.10 -2.80 -11.43
CA ASP A 4 0.06 -2.81 -12.47
C ASP A 4 -1.26 -3.29 -11.87
N LEU A 5 -1.24 -4.36 -11.07
CA LEU A 5 -2.40 -4.84 -10.33
C LEU A 5 -2.96 -3.74 -9.42
N SER A 6 -2.11 -3.12 -8.60
CA SER A 6 -2.48 -2.03 -7.71
C SER A 6 -3.00 -0.79 -8.46
N LYS A 7 -2.43 -0.44 -9.63
CA LYS A 7 -2.94 0.66 -10.47
C LYS A 7 -4.30 0.33 -11.11
N ILE A 8 -4.53 -0.92 -11.52
CA ILE A 8 -5.79 -1.35 -12.13
C ILE A 8 -6.89 -1.48 -11.08
N GLU A 9 -6.59 -2.07 -9.92
CA GLU A 9 -7.50 -2.20 -8.76
C GLU A 9 -7.85 -0.84 -8.15
N SER A 10 -6.93 0.12 -8.15
CA SER A 10 -7.18 1.52 -7.74
C SER A 10 -7.88 2.37 -8.83
N GLY A 11 -8.13 1.81 -10.02
CA GLY A 11 -8.75 2.55 -11.13
C GLY A 11 -7.90 3.70 -11.69
N THR A 12 -6.64 3.83 -11.28
CA THR A 12 -5.70 4.90 -11.68
C THR A 12 -5.09 4.64 -13.06
N VAL A 13 -5.35 3.49 -13.68
CA VAL A 13 -4.95 3.23 -15.06
C VAL A 13 -5.83 4.02 -16.02
N THR A 14 -5.23 5.04 -16.63
CA THR A 14 -5.79 5.71 -17.81
C THR A 14 -5.69 4.79 -19.02
N VAL A 15 -6.82 4.45 -19.63
CA VAL A 15 -6.90 3.70 -20.89
C VAL A 15 -6.67 4.66 -22.05
N GLU A 16 -5.61 4.43 -22.82
CA GLU A 16 -5.32 5.21 -24.03
C GLU A 16 -5.94 4.50 -25.23
N ILE A 17 -7.06 5.02 -25.75
CA ILE A 17 -7.74 4.40 -26.88
C ILE A 17 -7.04 4.82 -28.18
N GLU A 18 -6.57 3.84 -28.94
CA GLU A 18 -5.95 4.03 -30.24
C GLU A 18 -6.45 2.99 -31.25
N GLU A 19 -6.30 3.29 -32.54
CA GLU A 19 -6.59 2.36 -33.61
C GLU A 19 -5.42 1.38 -33.78
N ILE A 20 -5.69 0.09 -33.63
CA ILE A 20 -4.70 -0.99 -33.66
C ILE A 20 -4.90 -1.82 -34.93
N PRO A 21 -4.03 -1.70 -35.95
CA PRO A 21 -4.08 -2.56 -37.12
C PRO A 21 -3.69 -4.00 -36.76
N PHE A 22 -4.51 -4.99 -37.16
CA PHE A 22 -4.20 -6.40 -36.85
C PHE A 22 -2.92 -6.90 -37.49
N ALA A 23 -2.53 -6.36 -38.65
CA ALA A 23 -1.24 -6.65 -39.27
C ALA A 23 -0.07 -6.27 -38.34
N SER A 24 -0.12 -5.07 -37.75
CA SER A 24 0.90 -4.59 -36.81
C SER A 24 0.91 -5.39 -35.51
N LEU A 25 -0.27 -5.77 -35.00
CA LEU A 25 -0.40 -6.63 -33.83
C LEU A 25 0.22 -8.01 -34.09
N ARG A 26 -0.09 -8.63 -35.24
CA ARG A 26 0.48 -9.90 -35.67
C ARG A 26 2.00 -9.85 -35.73
N ASP A 27 2.55 -8.84 -36.38
CA ASP A 27 4.01 -8.69 -36.52
C ASP A 27 4.69 -8.45 -35.16
N SER A 28 4.05 -7.71 -34.26
CA SER A 28 4.57 -7.47 -32.89
C SER A 28 4.63 -8.77 -32.08
N ILE A 29 3.59 -9.60 -32.16
CA ILE A 29 3.55 -10.89 -31.45
C ILE A 29 4.59 -11.84 -32.03
N ASP A 30 4.68 -11.93 -33.36
CA ASP A 30 5.65 -12.79 -34.03
C ASP A 30 7.09 -12.43 -33.65
N ARG A 31 7.49 -11.15 -33.77
CA ARG A 31 8.84 -10.69 -33.37
C ARG A 31 9.18 -10.99 -31.90
N ASN A 32 8.22 -10.87 -31.00
CA ASN A 32 8.47 -11.05 -29.57
C ASN A 32 8.57 -12.52 -29.14
N PHE A 33 7.93 -13.44 -29.85
CA PHE A 33 7.78 -14.83 -29.41
C PHE A 33 8.38 -15.88 -30.34
N SER A 34 8.63 -15.58 -31.62
CA SER A 34 9.21 -16.53 -32.58
C SER A 34 10.57 -17.04 -32.10
N HIS A 35 11.49 -16.16 -31.71
CA HIS A 35 12.81 -16.56 -31.18
C HIS A 35 12.73 -17.33 -29.85
N VAL A 36 11.76 -17.00 -29.00
CA VAL A 36 11.58 -17.66 -27.69
C VAL A 36 11.03 -19.08 -27.86
N ALA A 37 10.12 -19.27 -28.82
CA ALA A 37 9.56 -20.56 -29.18
C ALA A 37 10.58 -21.44 -29.93
N GLU A 38 11.36 -20.86 -30.85
CA GLU A 38 12.48 -21.51 -31.53
C GLU A 38 13.55 -22.01 -30.56
N ALA A 39 13.95 -21.18 -29.58
CA ALA A 39 14.92 -21.56 -28.55
C ALA A 39 14.47 -22.78 -27.73
N LYS A 40 13.16 -23.06 -27.68
CA LYS A 40 12.57 -24.21 -27.01
C LYS A 40 12.14 -25.35 -27.95
N ASN A 41 12.42 -25.24 -29.26
CA ASN A 41 11.92 -26.18 -30.28
C ASN A 41 10.40 -26.40 -30.24
N LEU A 42 9.64 -25.34 -29.94
CA LEU A 42 8.17 -25.38 -29.91
C LEU A 42 7.62 -24.62 -31.13
N PRO A 43 6.86 -25.28 -32.02
CA PRO A 43 6.13 -24.59 -33.08
C PRO A 43 5.13 -23.59 -32.49
N LEU A 44 5.30 -22.31 -32.83
CA LEU A 44 4.34 -21.25 -32.55
C LEU A 44 3.54 -20.94 -33.83
N ARG A 45 2.22 -21.06 -33.77
CA ARG A 45 1.32 -20.71 -34.88
C ARG A 45 0.52 -19.47 -34.54
N ILE A 46 0.50 -18.49 -35.44
CA ILE A 46 -0.27 -17.25 -35.28
C ILE A 46 -1.26 -17.15 -36.44
N LEU A 47 -2.54 -17.35 -36.14
CA LEU A 47 -3.63 -17.40 -37.11
C LEU A 47 -4.61 -16.25 -36.87
N PHE A 48 -4.79 -15.41 -37.87
CA PHE A 48 -5.79 -14.34 -37.89
C PHE A 48 -6.82 -14.72 -38.94
N ALA A 49 -8.11 -14.70 -38.58
CA ALA A 49 -9.18 -15.05 -39.51
C ALA A 49 -9.30 -14.02 -40.65
N ASP A 50 -9.63 -14.49 -41.85
CA ASP A 50 -9.69 -13.66 -43.06
C ASP A 50 -10.84 -12.64 -43.04
N ASP A 51 -11.84 -12.85 -42.18
CA ASP A 51 -13.01 -11.99 -42.00
C ASP A 51 -12.81 -10.90 -40.93
N LEU A 52 -11.61 -10.77 -40.36
CA LEU A 52 -11.28 -9.69 -39.44
C LEU A 52 -11.29 -8.32 -40.16
N PRO A 53 -11.78 -7.26 -39.49
CA PRO A 53 -11.66 -5.91 -40.00
C PRO A 53 -10.18 -5.48 -40.07
N ARG A 54 -9.89 -4.29 -40.62
CA ARG A 54 -8.50 -3.82 -40.78
C ARG A 54 -7.82 -3.51 -39.44
N SER A 55 -8.60 -3.06 -38.47
CA SER A 55 -8.14 -2.56 -37.17
C SER A 55 -9.21 -2.76 -36.09
N MET A 56 -8.80 -2.59 -34.84
CA MET A 56 -9.67 -2.51 -33.65
C MET A 56 -9.36 -1.23 -32.87
N GLU A 57 -10.29 -0.74 -32.05
CA GLU A 57 -10.08 0.42 -31.19
C GLU A 57 -10.00 -0.02 -29.72
N SER A 58 -8.81 0.08 -29.14
CA SER A 58 -8.52 -0.34 -27.76
C SER A 58 -7.19 0.27 -27.29
N ASP A 59 -6.65 -0.17 -26.17
CA ASP A 59 -5.33 0.23 -25.68
C ASP A 59 -4.28 -0.79 -26.09
N ALA A 60 -3.36 -0.42 -26.99
CA ALA A 60 -2.41 -1.39 -27.54
C ALA A 60 -1.39 -1.86 -26.50
N LYS A 61 -0.98 -0.99 -25.57
CA LYS A 61 -0.02 -1.33 -24.51
C LYS A 61 -0.61 -2.40 -23.60
N ARG A 62 -1.88 -2.24 -23.18
CA ARG A 62 -2.56 -3.20 -22.29
C ARG A 62 -2.93 -4.49 -22.99
N LEU A 63 -3.42 -4.42 -24.23
CA LEU A 63 -3.66 -5.61 -25.05
C LEU A 63 -2.37 -6.43 -25.22
N GLN A 64 -1.27 -5.77 -25.58
CA GLN A 64 0.03 -6.42 -25.72
C GLN A 64 0.52 -7.01 -24.39
N GLN A 65 0.25 -6.36 -23.26
CA GLN A 65 0.59 -6.88 -21.93
C GLN A 65 -0.16 -8.18 -21.61
N ILE A 66 -1.46 -8.24 -21.87
CA ILE A 66 -2.28 -9.45 -21.69
C ILE A 66 -1.75 -10.57 -22.59
N LEU A 67 -1.62 -10.32 -23.90
CA LEU A 67 -1.18 -11.33 -24.87
C LEU A 67 0.23 -11.83 -24.57
N LYS A 68 1.14 -10.93 -24.16
CA LYS A 68 2.50 -11.29 -23.75
C LYS A 68 2.48 -12.25 -22.57
N ASN A 69 1.64 -11.99 -21.57
CA ASN A 69 1.54 -12.84 -20.39
C ASN A 69 0.93 -14.21 -20.72
N LEU A 70 -0.15 -14.26 -21.51
CA LEU A 70 -0.76 -15.54 -21.93
C LEU A 70 0.20 -16.39 -22.77
N LEU A 71 0.86 -15.80 -23.77
CA LEU A 71 1.83 -16.50 -24.63
C LEU A 71 3.09 -16.93 -23.88
N SER A 72 3.61 -16.08 -23.00
CA SER A 72 4.77 -16.44 -22.18
C SER A 72 4.46 -17.63 -21.27
N ASN A 73 3.26 -17.68 -20.69
CA ASN A 73 2.83 -18.83 -19.89
C ASN A 73 2.68 -20.10 -20.76
N ALA A 74 2.02 -20.01 -21.91
CA ALA A 74 1.90 -21.13 -22.85
C ALA A 74 3.27 -21.73 -23.23
N VAL A 75 4.24 -20.88 -23.62
CA VAL A 75 5.60 -21.30 -23.98
C VAL A 75 6.41 -21.77 -22.75
N LYS A 76 6.11 -21.25 -21.56
CA LYS A 76 6.78 -21.66 -20.31
C LYS A 76 6.36 -23.06 -19.86
N PHE A 77 5.08 -23.37 -19.94
CA PHE A 77 4.48 -24.61 -19.41
C PHE A 77 4.27 -25.72 -20.45
N THR A 78 4.55 -25.44 -21.72
CA THR A 78 4.65 -26.46 -22.77
C THR A 78 6.09 -26.92 -22.93
N SER A 79 6.32 -28.23 -22.83
CA SER A 79 7.64 -28.85 -23.03
C SER A 79 7.76 -29.58 -24.36
N GLN A 80 6.65 -30.13 -24.87
CA GLN A 80 6.54 -30.78 -26.18
C GLN A 80 5.16 -30.49 -26.78
N GLY A 81 5.07 -30.49 -28.11
CA GLY A 81 3.83 -30.20 -28.83
C GLY A 81 3.88 -28.82 -29.48
N HIS A 82 2.85 -27.96 -29.30
CA HIS A 82 2.79 -26.65 -29.96
C HIS A 82 2.04 -25.61 -29.12
N VAL A 83 2.23 -24.35 -29.50
CA VAL A 83 1.45 -23.20 -29.00
C VAL A 83 0.80 -22.52 -30.21
N GLU A 84 -0.49 -22.21 -30.13
CA GLU A 84 -1.24 -21.55 -31.19
C GLU A 84 -1.98 -20.32 -30.64
N LEU A 85 -1.83 -19.17 -31.30
CA LEU A 85 -2.67 -17.99 -31.12
C LEU A 85 -3.64 -17.90 -32.29
N ARG A 86 -4.94 -17.90 -31.98
CA ARG A 86 -6.02 -17.67 -32.95
C ARG A 86 -6.78 -16.39 -32.62
N VAL A 87 -6.91 -15.52 -33.60
CA VAL A 87 -7.70 -14.27 -33.51
C VAL A 87 -8.86 -14.36 -34.50
N SER A 88 -10.10 -14.22 -34.01
CA SER A 88 -11.32 -14.34 -34.81
C SER A 88 -12.48 -13.54 -34.23
N LEU A 89 -13.51 -13.27 -35.02
CA LEU A 89 -14.78 -12.73 -34.52
C LEU A 89 -15.56 -13.81 -33.78
N ALA A 90 -15.99 -13.51 -32.55
CA ALA A 90 -16.79 -14.41 -31.73
C ALA A 90 -18.22 -13.89 -31.59
N ARG A 91 -19.17 -14.83 -31.57
CA ARG A 91 -20.61 -14.55 -31.32
C ARG A 91 -21.09 -15.07 -29.97
N GLU A 92 -20.31 -15.94 -29.36
CA GLU A 92 -20.58 -16.59 -28.07
C GLU A 92 -19.25 -17.03 -27.42
N GLY A 93 -19.30 -17.43 -26.14
CA GLY A 93 -18.13 -17.97 -25.41
C GLY A 93 -17.73 -17.19 -24.14
N TRP A 94 -18.30 -16.00 -23.92
CA TRP A 94 -18.18 -15.22 -22.68
C TRP A 94 -19.36 -15.49 -21.73
N SER A 95 -19.36 -14.91 -20.53
CA SER A 95 -20.47 -15.02 -19.57
C SER A 95 -21.80 -14.54 -20.19
N ALA A 96 -22.87 -15.33 -20.09
CA ALA A 96 -24.18 -14.96 -20.67
C ALA A 96 -24.71 -13.60 -20.19
N ASP A 97 -24.41 -13.24 -18.93
CA ASP A 97 -24.81 -11.98 -18.31
C ASP A 97 -23.73 -10.87 -18.40
N HIS A 98 -22.75 -11.00 -19.30
CA HIS A 98 -21.63 -10.05 -19.34
C HIS A 98 -22.11 -8.64 -19.73
N PRO A 99 -21.79 -7.60 -18.92
CA PRO A 99 -22.41 -6.27 -19.02
C PRO A 99 -22.15 -5.55 -20.35
N VAL A 100 -21.00 -5.82 -20.97
CA VAL A 100 -20.53 -5.14 -22.19
C VAL A 100 -20.61 -6.07 -23.42
N LEU A 101 -19.89 -7.20 -23.40
CA LEU A 101 -19.79 -8.15 -24.51
C LEU A 101 -21.14 -8.65 -25.08
N GLY A 102 -22.20 -8.79 -24.27
CA GLY A 102 -23.53 -9.19 -24.76
C GLY A 102 -24.31 -8.10 -25.48
N LYS A 103 -23.89 -6.83 -25.39
CA LYS A 103 -24.58 -5.65 -25.93
C LYS A 103 -23.86 -5.02 -27.13
N VAL A 104 -22.62 -5.42 -27.38
CA VAL A 104 -21.81 -4.90 -28.49
C VAL A 104 -22.00 -5.72 -29.76
N PRO A 105 -21.95 -5.09 -30.95
CA PRO A 105 -22.26 -5.76 -32.21
C PRO A 105 -21.20 -6.76 -32.65
N GLN A 106 -19.93 -6.56 -32.27
CA GLN A 106 -18.80 -7.39 -32.69
C GLN A 106 -17.82 -7.57 -31.53
N VAL A 107 -17.50 -8.83 -31.24
CA VAL A 107 -16.54 -9.25 -30.22
C VAL A 107 -15.40 -10.01 -30.91
N LEU A 108 -14.18 -9.73 -30.49
CA LEU A 108 -12.96 -10.44 -30.89
C LEU A 108 -12.61 -11.47 -29.84
N ALA A 109 -12.23 -12.67 -30.27
CA ALA A 109 -11.63 -13.70 -29.42
C ALA A 109 -10.15 -13.88 -29.78
N PHE A 110 -9.29 -13.73 -28.77
CA PHE A 110 -7.87 -14.06 -28.82
C PHE A 110 -7.66 -15.35 -28.01
N ALA A 111 -7.63 -16.49 -28.70
CA ALA A 111 -7.45 -17.79 -28.09
C ALA A 111 -5.97 -18.21 -28.16
N VAL A 112 -5.34 -18.36 -26.99
CA VAL A 112 -3.99 -18.93 -26.85
C VAL A 112 -4.15 -20.37 -26.38
N GLU A 113 -3.86 -21.31 -27.27
CA GLU A 113 -3.88 -22.75 -27.04
C GLU A 113 -2.46 -23.28 -26.86
N ASP A 114 -2.28 -24.15 -25.87
CA ASP A 114 -1.03 -24.83 -25.58
C ASP A 114 -1.29 -26.30 -25.25
N THR A 115 -0.39 -27.19 -25.69
CA THR A 115 -0.45 -28.62 -25.41
C THR A 115 0.40 -29.01 -24.19
N GLY A 116 0.55 -28.10 -23.23
CA GLY A 116 1.39 -28.28 -22.05
C GLY A 116 0.74 -29.14 -20.96
N ILE A 117 1.19 -28.93 -19.73
CA ILE A 117 0.74 -29.71 -18.56
C ILE A 117 -0.75 -29.54 -18.22
N GLY A 118 -1.40 -28.50 -18.74
CA GLY A 118 -2.77 -28.13 -18.38
C GLY A 118 -2.97 -27.80 -16.90
N VAL A 119 -4.20 -27.45 -16.52
CA VAL A 119 -4.59 -27.00 -15.19
C VAL A 119 -5.68 -27.90 -14.64
N ALA A 120 -5.43 -28.50 -13.48
CA ALA A 120 -6.40 -29.36 -12.79
C ALA A 120 -7.65 -28.58 -12.36
N PRO A 121 -8.87 -29.16 -12.43
CA PRO A 121 -10.14 -28.43 -12.20
C PRO A 121 -10.22 -27.69 -10.86
N ASP A 122 -9.65 -28.26 -9.81
CA ASP A 122 -9.55 -27.70 -8.46
C ASP A 122 -8.65 -26.45 -8.39
N LYS A 123 -7.70 -26.32 -9.33
CA LYS A 123 -6.74 -25.20 -9.39
C LYS A 123 -7.10 -24.12 -10.42
N GLN A 124 -8.11 -24.36 -11.27
CA GLN A 124 -8.46 -23.43 -12.35
C GLN A 124 -8.95 -22.05 -11.87
N ARG A 125 -9.59 -21.97 -10.70
CA ARG A 125 -9.99 -20.67 -10.11
C ARG A 125 -8.82 -19.98 -9.42
N LEU A 126 -8.01 -20.74 -8.68
CA LEU A 126 -6.89 -20.26 -7.88
C LEU A 126 -5.80 -19.59 -8.72
N ILE A 127 -5.55 -20.04 -9.95
CA ILE A 127 -4.49 -19.45 -10.80
C ILE A 127 -4.77 -18.00 -11.26
N PHE A 128 -6.00 -17.50 -11.08
CA PHE A 128 -6.35 -16.12 -11.37
C PHE A 128 -6.35 -15.23 -10.11
N GLU A 129 -6.07 -15.78 -8.93
CA GLU A 129 -5.90 -15.02 -7.69
C GLU A 129 -4.46 -14.51 -7.56
N ALA A 130 -4.29 -13.32 -6.99
CA ALA A 130 -2.98 -12.71 -6.82
C ALA A 130 -2.11 -13.56 -5.89
N PHE A 131 -0.83 -13.72 -6.23
CA PHE A 131 0.17 -14.48 -5.46
C PHE A 131 -0.08 -15.99 -5.35
N GLN A 132 -1.07 -16.52 -6.07
CA GLN A 132 -1.38 -17.95 -6.08
C GLN A 132 -0.64 -18.67 -7.23
N GLN A 133 -0.14 -19.86 -6.94
CA GLN A 133 0.55 -20.72 -7.92
C GLN A 133 0.01 -22.14 -7.80
N ALA A 134 -0.13 -22.84 -8.93
CA ALA A 134 -0.63 -24.20 -8.95
C ALA A 134 0.27 -25.20 -8.19
N ASP A 135 1.55 -24.89 -7.96
CA ASP A 135 2.50 -25.73 -7.22
C ASP A 135 2.93 -25.05 -5.90
N ALA A 136 2.33 -25.46 -4.78
CA ALA A 136 2.70 -25.03 -3.42
C ALA A 136 3.87 -25.84 -2.80
N GLY A 137 4.49 -26.73 -3.58
CA GLY A 137 5.54 -27.66 -3.10
C GLY A 137 6.97 -27.12 -3.20
N THR A 138 7.86 -27.67 -2.39
CA THR A 138 9.30 -27.29 -2.28
C THR A 138 10.15 -27.56 -3.52
N SER A 139 9.61 -28.18 -4.58
CA SER A 139 10.31 -28.46 -5.83
C SER A 139 9.97 -27.42 -6.91
N ARG A 140 10.61 -26.24 -6.82
CA ARG A 140 10.40 -25.15 -7.78
C ARG A 140 11.12 -25.45 -9.11
N LYS A 141 10.36 -25.87 -10.13
CA LYS A 141 10.88 -26.02 -11.50
C LYS A 141 10.57 -24.82 -12.42
N TYR A 142 9.58 -24.00 -12.06
CA TYR A 142 9.12 -22.86 -12.87
C TYR A 142 8.88 -21.62 -11.98
N GLY A 143 9.84 -20.70 -11.91
CA GLY A 143 9.73 -19.48 -11.07
C GLY A 143 8.85 -18.38 -11.68
N GLY A 144 8.09 -17.66 -10.85
CA GLY A 144 7.25 -16.51 -11.21
C GLY A 144 6.62 -15.85 -9.97
N THR A 145 6.01 -14.68 -10.11
CA THR A 145 5.37 -13.90 -9.01
C THR A 145 3.95 -14.36 -8.68
N GLY A 146 3.30 -15.14 -9.55
CA GLY A 146 1.88 -15.53 -9.39
C GLY A 146 0.89 -14.40 -9.71
N LEU A 147 1.34 -13.32 -10.34
CA LEU A 147 0.50 -12.11 -10.56
C LEU A 147 0.05 -11.93 -12.00
N GLY A 148 0.75 -12.51 -12.98
CA GLY A 148 0.50 -12.23 -14.39
C GLY A 148 -0.94 -12.47 -14.83
N LEU A 149 -1.53 -13.61 -14.45
CA LEU A 149 -2.92 -13.95 -14.82
C LEU A 149 -3.96 -13.09 -14.09
N ALA A 150 -3.71 -12.73 -12.82
CA ALA A 150 -4.54 -11.79 -12.07
C ALA A 150 -4.58 -10.41 -12.75
N ILE A 151 -3.40 -9.87 -13.10
CA ILE A 151 -3.28 -8.60 -13.84
C ILE A 151 -3.96 -8.69 -15.20
N SER A 152 -3.81 -9.82 -15.91
CA SER A 152 -4.43 -10.00 -17.22
C SER A 152 -5.96 -9.97 -17.14
N ARG A 153 -6.54 -10.53 -16.07
CA ARG A 153 -7.99 -10.51 -15.83
C ARG A 153 -8.49 -9.10 -15.52
N GLU A 154 -7.77 -8.36 -14.69
CA GLU A 154 -8.13 -6.98 -14.37
C GLU A 154 -8.00 -6.07 -15.59
N LEU A 155 -6.94 -6.22 -16.40
CA LEU A 155 -6.79 -5.50 -17.67
C LEU A 155 -7.88 -5.87 -18.68
N ALA A 156 -8.26 -7.14 -18.79
CA ALA A 156 -9.34 -7.54 -19.68
C ALA A 156 -10.66 -6.89 -19.28
N THR A 157 -10.95 -6.85 -17.97
CA THR A 157 -12.14 -6.20 -17.41
C THR A 157 -12.11 -4.68 -17.68
N LEU A 158 -10.95 -4.05 -17.53
CA LEU A 158 -10.74 -2.62 -17.82
C LEU A 158 -11.02 -2.29 -19.29
N LEU A 159 -10.66 -3.19 -20.21
CA LEU A 159 -10.93 -3.06 -21.65
C LEU A 159 -12.34 -3.54 -22.05
N GLY A 160 -13.25 -3.75 -21.08
CA GLY A 160 -14.64 -4.14 -21.32
C GLY A 160 -14.81 -5.59 -21.76
N GLY A 161 -13.81 -6.43 -21.51
CA GLY A 161 -13.74 -7.83 -21.91
C GLY A 161 -13.62 -8.82 -20.77
N GLU A 162 -13.39 -10.09 -21.12
CA GLU A 162 -13.31 -11.22 -20.18
C GLU A 162 -12.23 -12.21 -20.63
N ILE A 163 -11.53 -12.85 -19.69
CA ILE A 163 -10.65 -14.00 -19.97
C ILE A 163 -11.32 -15.29 -19.48
N ARG A 164 -11.36 -16.29 -20.37
CA ARG A 164 -11.82 -17.64 -20.07
C ARG A 164 -10.70 -18.66 -20.20
N LEU A 165 -10.79 -19.71 -19.40
CA LEU A 165 -9.89 -20.85 -19.45
C LEU A 165 -10.70 -22.12 -19.72
N VAL A 166 -10.26 -22.88 -20.72
CA VAL A 166 -10.63 -24.28 -20.92
C VAL A 166 -9.35 -25.10 -20.80
N SER A 167 -9.26 -25.99 -19.81
CA SER A 167 -8.04 -26.78 -19.62
C SER A 167 -8.35 -28.15 -19.03
N ARG A 168 -7.50 -29.11 -19.38
CA ARG A 168 -7.49 -30.46 -18.83
C ARG A 168 -6.07 -30.83 -18.46
N HIS A 169 -5.89 -31.33 -17.24
CA HIS A 169 -4.59 -31.72 -16.74
C HIS A 169 -3.98 -32.83 -17.62
N GLY A 170 -2.82 -32.56 -18.21
CA GLY A 170 -2.08 -33.45 -19.12
C GLY A 170 -2.44 -33.34 -20.60
N GLU A 171 -3.48 -32.59 -20.97
CA GLU A 171 -3.91 -32.39 -22.37
C GLU A 171 -3.66 -30.98 -22.90
N GLY A 172 -3.43 -30.00 -22.01
CA GLY A 172 -3.13 -28.61 -22.36
C GLY A 172 -4.11 -27.57 -21.80
N SER A 173 -3.96 -26.32 -22.22
CA SER A 173 -4.85 -25.20 -21.85
C SER A 173 -5.16 -24.31 -23.04
N THR A 174 -6.38 -23.75 -23.04
CA THR A 174 -6.80 -22.69 -23.94
C THR A 174 -7.26 -21.50 -23.11
N PHE A 175 -6.51 -20.41 -23.17
CA PHE A 175 -6.90 -19.12 -22.59
C PHE A 175 -7.51 -18.25 -23.70
N THR A 176 -8.77 -17.87 -23.55
CA THR A 176 -9.47 -17.03 -24.54
C THR A 176 -9.78 -15.67 -23.93
N LEU A 177 -9.19 -14.62 -24.48
CA LEU A 177 -9.53 -13.22 -24.18
C LEU A 177 -10.61 -12.75 -25.15
N PHE A 178 -11.75 -12.31 -24.63
CA PHE A 178 -12.82 -11.68 -25.39
C PHE A 178 -12.80 -10.17 -25.20
N LEU A 179 -12.77 -9.41 -26.30
CA LEU A 179 -12.79 -7.94 -26.28
C LEU A 179 -13.78 -7.38 -27.31
N PRO A 180 -14.41 -6.23 -27.03
CA PRO A 180 -15.19 -5.52 -28.04
C PRO A 180 -14.27 -5.05 -29.18
N LEU A 181 -14.74 -5.10 -30.43
CA LEU A 181 -14.00 -4.56 -31.57
C LEU A 181 -13.75 -3.04 -31.42
N HIS A 182 -14.75 -2.34 -30.87
CA HIS A 182 -14.73 -0.91 -30.59
C HIS A 182 -14.94 -0.68 -29.10
N PHE A 183 -13.91 -0.24 -28.39
CA PHE A 183 -14.02 0.13 -26.98
C PHE A 183 -14.60 1.55 -26.83
N GLY A 184 -15.87 1.66 -26.40
CA GLY A 184 -16.60 2.91 -26.27
C GLY A 184 -16.29 3.78 -25.03
N GLY A 185 -15.19 3.50 -24.32
CA GLY A 185 -14.78 4.23 -23.11
C GLY A 185 -15.43 3.75 -21.81
N VAL A 186 -14.89 4.22 -20.67
CA VAL A 186 -15.22 3.77 -19.30
C VAL A 186 -16.70 3.99 -18.92
N ASP A 187 -17.38 4.94 -19.56
CA ASP A 187 -18.82 5.22 -19.35
C ASP A 187 -19.73 4.09 -19.84
N THR A 188 -19.31 3.27 -20.80
CA THR A 188 -20.09 2.09 -21.23
C THR A 188 -20.07 0.98 -20.18
N VAL A 189 -18.96 0.84 -19.44
CA VAL A 189 -18.83 -0.10 -18.32
C VAL A 189 -19.61 0.39 -17.08
N ARG A 190 -19.63 1.71 -16.84
CA ARG A 190 -20.41 2.33 -15.75
C ARG A 190 -21.92 2.34 -16.04
N SER A 191 -22.33 2.68 -17.27
CA SER A 191 -23.74 2.67 -17.69
C SER A 191 -24.33 1.26 -17.79
N ALA A 192 -23.51 0.23 -18.03
CA ALA A 192 -23.97 -1.16 -18.02
C ALA A 192 -24.16 -1.72 -16.60
N ARG A 193 -23.42 -1.20 -15.60
CA ARG A 193 -23.59 -1.53 -14.18
C ARG A 193 -24.84 -0.88 -13.54
N SER A 194 -25.33 0.23 -14.10
CA SER A 194 -26.53 0.93 -13.59
C SER A 194 -27.85 0.51 -14.26
N ALA A 195 -27.81 -0.27 -15.33
CA ALA A 195 -29.00 -0.61 -16.15
C ALA A 195 -29.86 -1.78 -15.60
N GLY A 196 -29.86 -1.99 -14.27
CA GLY A 196 -30.55 -3.09 -13.60
C GLY A 196 -31.98 -2.80 -13.11
N GLU A 197 -32.52 -1.60 -13.30
CA GLU A 197 -33.87 -1.24 -12.85
C GLU A 197 -34.69 -0.59 -13.97
N PRO A 198 -35.95 -1.01 -14.21
CA PRO A 198 -36.77 -0.45 -15.26
C PRO A 198 -37.54 0.78 -14.75
N GLU A 199 -37.06 1.98 -15.06
CA GLU A 199 -37.87 3.20 -14.91
C GLU A 199 -38.60 3.57 -16.22
N ALA A 200 -39.89 3.87 -16.03
CA ALA A 200 -40.89 4.06 -17.07
C ALA A 200 -40.63 5.30 -17.94
N ALA A 201 -40.98 5.17 -19.21
CA ALA A 201 -40.88 6.20 -20.23
C ALA A 201 -41.81 7.40 -19.98
N GLY A 202 -41.28 8.62 -20.17
CA GLY A 202 -42.01 9.88 -20.32
C GLY A 202 -41.17 10.90 -21.10
N PRO A 203 -41.76 11.74 -21.97
CA PRO A 203 -41.11 12.17 -23.20
C PRO A 203 -40.27 13.45 -23.07
N ALA A 204 -39.30 13.53 -23.98
CA ALA A 204 -38.33 14.59 -24.17
C ALA A 204 -38.95 16.00 -24.28
N LEU A 205 -38.32 16.96 -23.60
CA LEU A 205 -38.35 18.37 -23.96
C LEU A 205 -36.91 18.88 -24.07
N GLN A 206 -36.53 19.17 -25.30
CA GLN A 206 -35.34 19.94 -25.62
C GLN A 206 -35.46 21.33 -25.01
N MET A 207 -34.53 21.68 -24.10
CA MET A 207 -34.20 23.07 -23.88
C MET A 207 -32.69 23.21 -23.70
N ARG A 208 -32.06 23.79 -24.73
CA ARG A 208 -30.71 24.35 -24.63
C ARG A 208 -30.72 25.42 -23.55
N ALA A 209 -30.10 25.15 -22.42
CA ALA A 209 -29.74 26.15 -21.43
C ALA A 209 -28.36 25.78 -20.87
N SER A 210 -27.38 26.62 -21.16
CA SER A 210 -26.16 26.90 -20.38
C SER A 210 -25.69 25.80 -19.42
N LEU A 211 -24.55 25.19 -19.73
CA LEU A 211 -23.75 24.35 -18.83
C LEU A 211 -23.75 24.96 -17.41
N PRO A 212 -24.37 24.30 -16.41
CA PRO A 212 -24.01 24.60 -15.04
C PRO A 212 -22.59 24.04 -14.85
N LEU A 213 -21.71 24.90 -14.36
CA LEU A 213 -20.49 24.51 -13.67
C LEU A 213 -20.78 23.25 -12.86
N VAL A 214 -20.02 22.17 -13.05
CA VAL A 214 -20.14 20.94 -12.27
C VAL A 214 -20.03 21.34 -10.80
N ARG A 215 -21.17 21.49 -10.11
CA ARG A 215 -21.21 21.55 -8.66
C ARG A 215 -20.82 20.15 -8.25
N GLU A 216 -19.61 20.01 -7.71
CA GLU A 216 -19.22 18.83 -6.95
C GLU A 216 -20.41 18.49 -6.04
N THR A 217 -20.86 17.23 -6.07
CA THR A 217 -21.95 16.72 -5.25
C THR A 217 -21.57 16.84 -3.78
N GLN A 218 -21.74 18.03 -3.22
CA GLN A 218 -21.38 18.33 -1.84
C GLN A 218 -22.45 17.72 -0.94
N VAL A 219 -22.05 16.79 -0.06
CA VAL A 219 -22.91 16.29 0.99
C VAL A 219 -23.10 17.42 2.00
N ALA A 220 -24.35 17.82 2.28
CA ALA A 220 -24.65 18.84 3.27
C ALA A 220 -24.32 18.32 4.68
N ASP A 221 -23.31 18.92 5.31
CA ASP A 221 -22.79 18.55 6.63
C ASP A 221 -22.94 19.71 7.64
N ASP A 222 -22.35 19.59 8.82
CA ASP A 222 -22.56 20.53 9.93
C ASP A 222 -21.49 21.65 10.00
N ARG A 223 -20.67 21.83 8.97
CA ARG A 223 -19.49 22.72 8.99
C ARG A 223 -19.76 24.17 9.39
N ASP A 224 -20.95 24.68 9.07
CA ASP A 224 -21.33 26.08 9.32
C ASP A 224 -21.88 26.31 10.73
N VAL A 225 -22.14 25.24 11.50
CA VAL A 225 -22.77 25.31 12.83
C VAL A 225 -21.91 24.70 13.94
N ILE A 226 -20.69 24.23 13.63
CA ILE A 226 -19.74 23.72 14.63
C ILE A 226 -19.19 24.87 15.47
N VAL A 227 -19.22 24.68 16.79
CA VAL A 227 -18.62 25.57 17.79
C VAL A 227 -17.62 24.79 18.65
N GLU A 228 -16.77 25.52 19.37
CA GLU A 228 -15.75 24.92 20.24
C GLU A 228 -16.39 24.05 21.33
N GLY A 229 -15.88 22.82 21.49
CA GLY A 229 -16.37 21.84 22.45
C GLY A 229 -17.45 20.89 21.92
N ASP A 230 -17.95 21.09 20.70
CA ASP A 230 -18.84 20.10 20.08
C ASP A 230 -18.10 18.79 19.79
N PRO A 231 -18.74 17.63 20.02
CA PRO A 231 -18.22 16.35 19.54
C PRO A 231 -18.36 16.30 18.02
N VAL A 232 -17.24 16.37 17.29
CA VAL A 232 -17.23 16.37 15.82
C VAL A 232 -16.67 15.05 15.28
N LEU A 233 -17.40 14.42 14.37
CA LEU A 233 -16.92 13.27 13.59
C LEU A 233 -16.63 13.73 12.15
N LEU A 234 -15.38 13.60 11.71
CA LEU A 234 -15.02 13.80 10.31
C LEU A 234 -15.12 12.47 9.56
N ILE A 235 -15.92 12.44 8.50
CA ILE A 235 -16.15 11.28 7.64
C ILE A 235 -15.42 11.52 6.31
N ILE A 236 -14.41 10.69 6.04
CA ILE A 236 -13.62 10.73 4.80
C ILE A 236 -13.99 9.49 3.99
N GLU A 237 -14.87 9.65 3.02
CA GLU A 237 -15.54 8.57 2.29
C GLU A 237 -15.85 9.01 0.87
N ASP A 238 -15.51 8.21 -0.15
CA ASP A 238 -15.67 8.59 -1.55
C ASP A 238 -17.12 8.46 -2.04
N ASP A 239 -17.90 7.53 -1.47
CA ASP A 239 -19.33 7.34 -1.77
C ASP A 239 -20.22 8.38 -1.03
N PRO A 240 -20.84 9.34 -1.74
CA PRO A 240 -21.71 10.34 -1.13
C PRO A 240 -22.98 9.76 -0.49
N GLN A 241 -23.47 8.61 -0.94
CA GLN A 241 -24.64 7.95 -0.35
C GLN A 241 -24.27 7.33 1.00
N TYR A 242 -23.16 6.57 1.03
CA TYR A 242 -22.67 5.97 2.26
C TYR A 242 -22.25 7.04 3.28
N ALA A 243 -21.58 8.11 2.85
CA ALA A 243 -21.23 9.24 3.70
C ALA A 243 -22.47 9.86 4.38
N ARG A 244 -23.63 9.93 3.69
CA ARG A 244 -24.90 10.40 4.28
C ARG A 244 -25.45 9.45 5.34
N ILE A 245 -25.29 8.14 5.15
CA ILE A 245 -25.73 7.12 6.11
C ILE A 245 -24.89 7.25 7.39
N VAL A 246 -23.56 7.28 7.26
CA VAL A 246 -22.64 7.46 8.40
C VAL A 246 -22.91 8.80 9.10
N LEU A 247 -23.14 9.87 8.35
CA LEU A 247 -23.49 11.19 8.88
C LEU A 247 -24.80 11.17 9.68
N GLY A 248 -25.83 10.48 9.18
CA GLY A 248 -27.09 10.30 9.91
C GLY A 248 -26.89 9.59 11.24
N LEU A 249 -26.21 8.42 11.22
CA LEU A 249 -25.93 7.65 12.43
C LEU A 249 -25.04 8.39 13.43
N ALA A 250 -24.11 9.21 12.95
CA ALA A 250 -23.25 10.03 13.79
C ALA A 250 -24.07 11.11 14.53
N ARG A 251 -24.98 11.78 13.81
CA ARG A 251 -25.89 12.78 14.39
C ARG A 251 -26.82 12.17 15.44
N ASP A 252 -27.38 10.99 15.17
CA ASP A 252 -28.23 10.27 16.14
C ASP A 252 -27.49 9.92 17.44
N ARG A 253 -26.15 9.83 17.39
CA ARG A 253 -25.27 9.59 18.54
C ARG A 253 -24.70 10.85 19.19
N GLY A 254 -25.15 12.02 18.75
CA GLY A 254 -24.77 13.32 19.31
C GLY A 254 -23.53 13.94 18.69
N PHE A 255 -22.94 13.38 17.63
CA PHE A 255 -21.86 14.04 16.89
C PHE A 255 -22.42 15.09 15.93
N LYS A 256 -21.69 16.20 15.76
CA LYS A 256 -21.75 17.01 14.53
C LYS A 256 -20.87 16.34 13.49
N GLY A 257 -21.33 16.23 12.25
CA GLY A 257 -20.59 15.55 11.20
C GLY A 257 -19.97 16.52 10.19
N LEU A 258 -18.75 16.21 9.79
CA LEU A 258 -18.06 16.81 8.64
C LEU A 258 -17.86 15.74 7.57
N VAL A 259 -18.01 16.09 6.29
CA VAL A 259 -17.83 15.14 5.19
C VAL A 259 -16.77 15.64 4.21
N ALA A 260 -15.82 14.75 3.90
CA ALA A 260 -14.85 14.90 2.84
C ALA A 260 -14.93 13.70 1.88
N LEU A 261 -15.15 13.98 0.58
CA LEU A 261 -15.18 12.93 -0.45
C LEU A 261 -13.80 12.56 -1.01
N LYS A 262 -12.75 13.19 -0.48
CA LYS A 262 -11.36 13.10 -0.94
C LYS A 262 -10.44 13.16 0.28
N GLY A 263 -9.33 12.44 0.25
CA GLY A 263 -8.35 12.37 1.34
C GLY A 263 -7.67 13.71 1.61
N GLY A 264 -7.29 14.45 0.56
CA GLY A 264 -6.67 15.77 0.69
C GLY A 264 -7.56 16.78 1.40
N LEU A 265 -8.86 16.81 1.05
CA LEU A 265 -9.84 17.65 1.74
C LEU A 265 -10.07 17.18 3.19
N GLY A 266 -10.08 15.86 3.42
CA GLY A 266 -10.16 15.29 4.77
C GLY A 266 -9.03 15.76 5.69
N LEU A 267 -7.79 15.77 5.19
CA LEU A 267 -6.63 16.27 5.93
C LEU A 267 -6.74 17.77 6.25
N GLU A 268 -7.23 18.58 5.31
CA GLU A 268 -7.46 20.01 5.52
C GLU A 268 -8.53 20.24 6.61
N LEU A 269 -9.65 19.54 6.54
CA LEU A 269 -10.73 19.64 7.52
C LEU A 269 -10.28 19.15 8.91
N ALA A 270 -9.49 18.08 8.97
CA ALA A 270 -8.95 17.57 10.23
C ALA A 270 -8.09 18.61 10.96
N ARG A 271 -7.22 19.33 10.23
CA ARG A 271 -6.40 20.40 10.79
C ARG A 271 -7.20 21.63 11.21
N ARG A 272 -8.22 21.97 10.42
CA ARG A 272 -9.02 23.18 10.64
C ARG A 272 -10.00 23.04 11.79
N PHE A 273 -10.69 21.91 11.87
CA PHE A 273 -11.78 21.70 12.83
C PHE A 273 -11.38 20.85 14.04
N LEU A 274 -10.21 20.21 14.02
CA LEU A 274 -9.70 19.33 15.08
C LEU A 274 -10.80 18.38 15.59
N PRO A 275 -11.34 17.53 14.70
CA PRO A 275 -12.49 16.70 15.03
C PRO A 275 -12.16 15.77 16.19
N THR A 276 -13.17 15.44 16.97
CA THR A 276 -13.07 14.52 18.10
C THR A 276 -12.74 13.09 17.65
N ALA A 277 -13.19 12.71 16.46
CA ALA A 277 -12.94 11.41 15.85
C ALA A 277 -12.95 11.50 14.32
N ILE A 278 -12.30 10.55 13.65
CA ILE A 278 -12.28 10.44 12.19
C ILE A 278 -12.77 9.05 11.79
N SER A 279 -13.72 9.00 10.86
CA SER A 279 -14.09 7.81 10.10
C SER A 279 -13.42 7.92 8.72
N LEU A 280 -12.66 6.90 8.34
CA LEU A 280 -11.80 6.95 7.16
C LEU A 280 -11.99 5.70 6.31
N ASP A 281 -12.35 5.90 5.05
CA ASP A 281 -12.27 4.88 4.02
C ASP A 281 -10.85 4.70 3.50
N ILE A 282 -10.52 3.48 3.08
CA ILE A 282 -9.22 3.16 2.49
C ILE A 282 -9.16 3.61 1.02
N LEU A 283 -10.27 3.50 0.29
CA LEU A 283 -10.30 3.70 -1.16
C LEU A 283 -10.84 5.10 -1.50
N LEU A 284 -9.98 6.12 -1.37
CA LEU A 284 -10.33 7.50 -1.74
C LEU A 284 -9.83 7.82 -3.15
N PRO A 285 -10.50 8.73 -3.88
CA PRO A 285 -10.26 8.96 -5.31
C PRO A 285 -8.96 9.72 -5.62
N ASP A 286 -8.36 10.40 -4.64
CA ASP A 286 -7.17 11.23 -4.80
C ASP A 286 -5.91 10.65 -4.12
N MET A 287 -6.06 9.80 -3.11
CA MET A 287 -4.97 9.09 -2.43
C MET A 287 -5.52 7.88 -1.67
N LEU A 288 -4.65 6.98 -1.21
CA LEU A 288 -5.10 5.91 -0.32
C LEU A 288 -5.39 6.44 1.09
N GLY A 289 -6.41 5.91 1.75
CA GLY A 289 -6.73 6.22 3.15
C GLY A 289 -5.57 5.91 4.09
N TRP A 290 -4.70 4.95 3.77
CA TRP A 290 -3.46 4.70 4.52
C TRP A 290 -2.53 5.90 4.55
N THR A 291 -2.43 6.63 3.43
CA THR A 291 -1.66 7.86 3.32
C THR A 291 -2.26 8.95 4.20
N VAL A 292 -3.60 9.06 4.23
CA VAL A 292 -4.33 9.99 5.11
C VAL A 292 -4.07 9.65 6.58
N LEU A 293 -4.23 8.39 6.98
CA LEU A 293 -3.95 7.92 8.34
C LEU A 293 -2.51 8.25 8.76
N ASN A 294 -1.53 7.93 7.91
CA ASN A 294 -0.13 8.19 8.22
C ASN A 294 0.13 9.69 8.40
N GLN A 295 -0.40 10.55 7.52
CA GLN A 295 -0.24 11.99 7.65
C GLN A 295 -0.92 12.56 8.90
N LEU A 296 -2.09 12.05 9.26
CA LEU A 296 -2.77 12.42 10.51
C LEU A 296 -1.94 12.05 11.74
N LYS A 297 -1.32 10.87 11.73
CA LYS A 297 -0.54 10.31 12.85
C LYS A 297 0.85 10.92 13.01
N LEU A 298 1.39 11.49 11.93
CA LEU A 298 2.65 12.24 11.92
C LEU A 298 2.48 13.70 12.39
N ASP A 299 1.29 14.28 12.22
CA ASP A 299 1.02 15.67 12.59
C ASP A 299 0.72 15.80 14.10
N PRO A 300 1.51 16.58 14.87
CA PRO A 300 1.31 16.76 16.32
C PRO A 300 -0.09 17.21 16.73
N LEU A 301 -0.77 17.97 15.86
CA LEU A 301 -2.10 18.50 16.14
C LEU A 301 -3.21 17.47 15.91
N THR A 302 -3.02 16.50 15.01
CA THR A 302 -4.09 15.54 14.65
C THR A 302 -3.78 14.10 15.07
N ARG A 303 -2.55 13.78 15.46
CA ARG A 303 -2.12 12.39 15.71
C ARG A 303 -2.86 11.69 16.84
N HIS A 304 -3.26 12.46 17.83
CA HIS A 304 -4.03 11.98 18.97
C HIS A 304 -5.50 11.74 18.62
N ILE A 305 -5.99 12.15 17.44
CA ILE A 305 -7.38 11.94 17.06
C ILE A 305 -7.59 10.45 16.75
N PRO A 306 -8.58 9.77 17.35
CA PRO A 306 -8.91 8.39 17.03
C PRO A 306 -9.44 8.28 15.60
N VAL A 307 -8.81 7.41 14.81
CA VAL A 307 -9.19 7.15 13.42
C VAL A 307 -9.77 5.74 13.32
N GLN A 308 -11.05 5.66 12.99
CA GLN A 308 -11.73 4.41 12.67
C GLN A 308 -11.71 4.17 11.16
N ILE A 309 -11.20 2.99 10.77
CA ILE A 309 -11.12 2.59 9.36
C ILE A 309 -12.37 1.81 8.97
N PHE A 310 -12.92 2.14 7.81
CA PHE A 310 -13.92 1.36 7.11
C PHE A 310 -13.30 0.73 5.86
N SER A 311 -13.49 -0.56 5.65
CA SER A 311 -12.96 -1.28 4.48
C SER A 311 -13.89 -2.40 4.05
N VAL A 312 -13.88 -2.80 2.79
CA VAL A 312 -14.68 -3.94 2.30
C VAL A 312 -14.04 -5.30 2.62
N ALA A 313 -12.72 -5.34 2.91
CA ALA A 313 -11.96 -6.56 3.17
C ALA A 313 -11.63 -6.74 4.66
N GLU A 314 -11.64 -7.96 5.19
CA GLU A 314 -11.28 -8.22 6.59
C GLU A 314 -9.75 -8.32 6.80
N GLU A 315 -9.01 -8.55 5.72
CA GLU A 315 -7.57 -8.84 5.73
C GLU A 315 -6.68 -7.63 6.10
N ASP A 316 -7.17 -6.39 5.94
CA ASP A 316 -6.39 -5.18 6.28
C ASP A 316 -6.48 -4.74 7.75
N ARG A 317 -7.26 -5.45 8.57
CA ARG A 317 -7.45 -5.12 10.00
C ARG A 317 -6.13 -5.01 10.76
N THR A 318 -5.23 -5.95 10.54
CA THR A 318 -3.93 -5.99 11.22
C THR A 318 -3.01 -4.87 10.78
N HIS A 319 -3.08 -4.48 9.51
CA HIS A 319 -2.33 -3.35 8.97
C HIS A 319 -2.79 -2.04 9.62
N GLY A 320 -4.09 -1.79 9.69
CA GLY A 320 -4.58 -0.52 10.23
C GLY A 320 -4.27 -0.28 11.71
N LEU A 321 -4.46 -1.30 12.54
CA LEU A 321 -4.14 -1.20 13.97
C LEU A 321 -2.63 -0.99 14.19
N ALA A 322 -1.77 -1.67 13.42
CA ALA A 322 -0.32 -1.51 13.50
C ALA A 322 0.15 -0.11 13.08
N HIS A 323 -0.61 0.57 12.23
CA HIS A 323 -0.34 1.93 11.73
C HIS A 323 -1.05 3.04 12.53
N GLY A 324 -1.65 2.72 13.68
CA GLY A 324 -2.21 3.71 14.60
C GLY A 324 -3.70 4.03 14.39
N ALA A 325 -4.42 3.20 13.64
CA ALA A 325 -5.89 3.24 13.63
C ALA A 325 -6.44 2.83 15.00
N PHE A 326 -7.47 3.53 15.46
CA PHE A 326 -8.18 3.24 16.70
C PHE A 326 -9.04 1.99 16.58
N SER A 327 -9.71 1.82 15.45
CA SER A 327 -10.59 0.67 15.19
C SER A 327 -10.70 0.37 13.70
N TYR A 328 -11.10 -0.85 13.36
CA TYR A 328 -11.29 -1.32 11.99
C TYR A 328 -12.64 -1.99 11.86
N LEU A 329 -13.40 -1.63 10.81
CA LEU A 329 -14.73 -2.15 10.55
C LEU A 329 -14.90 -2.54 9.08
N VAL A 330 -15.52 -3.71 8.85
CA VAL A 330 -15.81 -4.20 7.50
C VAL A 330 -17.16 -3.64 7.00
N LYS A 331 -17.17 -3.03 5.82
CA LYS A 331 -18.31 -2.48 5.05
C LYS A 331 -19.23 -3.62 4.54
N SER A 332 -19.81 -4.36 5.48
CA SER A 332 -20.83 -5.41 5.26
C SER A 332 -21.53 -5.82 6.57
N SER A 333 -21.25 -5.14 7.68
CA SER A 333 -21.93 -5.36 8.94
C SER A 333 -23.34 -4.75 8.91
N THR A 334 -24.28 -5.38 9.62
CA THR A 334 -25.62 -4.83 9.86
C THR A 334 -25.51 -3.43 10.46
N SER A 335 -26.53 -2.59 10.33
CA SER A 335 -26.56 -1.24 10.93
C SER A 335 -26.07 -1.26 12.38
N GLU A 336 -26.45 -2.28 13.16
CA GLU A 336 -25.99 -2.55 14.53
C GLU A 336 -24.46 -2.57 14.71
N GLY A 337 -23.68 -3.09 13.76
CA GLY A 337 -22.23 -3.15 13.85
C GLY A 337 -21.56 -1.78 13.69
N MET A 338 -22.06 -0.97 12.75
CA MET A 338 -21.60 0.40 12.53
C MET A 338 -21.98 1.31 13.70
N GLU A 339 -23.20 1.12 14.18
CA GLU A 339 -23.74 1.72 15.38
C GLU A 339 -22.87 1.45 16.61
N ALA A 340 -22.58 0.18 16.92
CA ALA A 340 -21.71 -0.19 18.03
C ALA A 340 -20.29 0.38 17.90
N ALA A 341 -19.78 0.57 16.68
CA ALA A 341 -18.47 1.17 16.47
C ALA A 341 -18.46 2.67 16.72
N LEU A 342 -19.51 3.38 16.32
CA LEU A 342 -19.72 4.80 16.64
C LEU A 342 -19.91 5.01 18.16
N ASP A 343 -20.60 4.09 18.85
CA ASP A 343 -20.69 4.12 20.30
C ASP A 343 -19.31 3.91 20.96
N ARG A 344 -18.51 2.95 20.49
CA ARG A 344 -17.15 2.74 21.01
C ARG A 344 -16.26 3.95 20.84
N ILE A 345 -16.23 4.58 19.67
CA ILE A 345 -15.38 5.75 19.45
C ILE A 345 -15.89 6.96 20.25
N ARG A 346 -17.21 7.14 20.39
CA ARG A 346 -17.80 8.16 21.26
C ARG A 346 -17.41 7.97 22.71
N ASP A 347 -17.66 6.79 23.27
CA ASP A 347 -17.39 6.48 24.67
C ASP A 347 -15.88 6.57 24.96
N PHE A 348 -15.05 6.25 23.98
CA PHE A 348 -13.62 6.48 24.05
C PHE A 348 -13.29 7.97 24.10
N THR A 349 -13.96 8.84 23.34
CA THR A 349 -13.68 10.28 23.30
C THR A 349 -14.20 11.08 24.51
N VAL A 350 -15.02 10.48 25.37
CA VAL A 350 -15.50 11.15 26.60
C VAL A 350 -14.31 11.49 27.51
N PRO A 351 -14.21 12.73 28.04
CA PRO A 351 -13.14 13.12 28.96
C PRO A 351 -13.16 12.26 30.23
N ARG A 352 -12.20 11.34 30.35
CA ARG A 352 -11.94 10.55 31.56
C ARG A 352 -10.44 10.39 31.75
N THR A 353 -10.01 10.26 33.00
CA THR A 353 -8.64 9.84 33.32
C THR A 353 -8.41 8.45 32.75
N ARG A 354 -7.43 8.35 31.84
CA ARG A 354 -7.04 7.06 31.27
C ARG A 354 -6.25 6.26 32.29
N ARG A 355 -6.38 4.94 32.29
CA ARG A 355 -5.65 4.07 33.21
C ARG A 355 -4.61 3.27 32.44
N LEU A 356 -3.34 3.42 32.80
CA LEU A 356 -2.24 2.69 32.17
C LEU A 356 -1.56 1.77 33.20
N LEU A 357 -1.44 0.50 32.83
CA LEU A 357 -0.76 -0.53 33.63
C LEU A 357 0.71 -0.63 33.19
N ILE A 358 1.65 -0.59 34.14
CA ILE A 358 3.09 -0.77 33.90
C ILE A 358 3.52 -2.06 34.58
N VAL A 359 4.08 -2.99 33.81
CA VAL A 359 4.58 -4.28 34.29
C VAL A 359 6.09 -4.31 34.04
N GLU A 360 6.85 -4.04 35.11
CA GLU A 360 8.31 -3.89 35.08
C GLU A 360 8.90 -4.39 36.40
N ASP A 361 9.81 -5.35 36.34
CA ASP A 361 10.33 -6.03 37.54
C ASP A 361 11.36 -5.15 38.28
N ASN A 362 12.16 -4.41 37.52
CA ASN A 362 13.18 -3.52 38.05
C ASN A 362 12.57 -2.23 38.62
N GLU A 363 12.68 -2.04 39.94
CA GLU A 363 12.09 -0.87 40.61
C GLU A 363 12.61 0.49 40.08
N ILE A 364 13.87 0.54 39.65
CA ILE A 364 14.50 1.76 39.13
C ILE A 364 13.92 2.08 37.75
N GLU A 365 13.86 1.10 36.85
CA GLU A 365 13.30 1.27 35.50
C GLU A 365 11.79 1.57 35.60
N ARG A 366 11.07 0.86 36.47
CA ARG A 366 9.64 1.12 36.77
C ARG A 366 9.41 2.55 37.23
N GLY A 367 10.26 3.05 38.14
CA GLY A 367 10.20 4.44 38.62
C GLY A 367 10.44 5.47 37.51
N ALA A 368 11.41 5.21 36.62
CA ALA A 368 11.70 6.09 35.49
C ALA A 368 10.54 6.14 34.47
N ILE A 369 9.91 4.99 34.18
CA ILE A 369 8.74 4.92 33.30
C ILE A 369 7.56 5.69 33.91
N VAL A 370 7.32 5.51 35.21
CA VAL A 370 6.25 6.22 35.93
C VAL A 370 6.46 7.74 35.85
N GLU A 371 7.68 8.22 36.12
CA GLU A 371 8.01 9.64 36.04
C GLU A 371 7.81 10.20 34.61
N LEU A 372 8.30 9.47 33.61
CA LEU A 372 8.20 9.87 32.21
C LEU A 372 6.76 9.96 31.72
N LEU A 373 5.90 9.01 32.08
CA LEU A 373 4.52 8.96 31.57
C LEU A 373 3.56 9.83 32.39
N SER A 374 3.79 9.96 33.70
CA SER A 374 2.87 10.58 34.66
C SER A 374 2.49 12.01 34.27
N TYR A 375 1.20 12.28 34.21
CA TYR A 375 0.63 13.61 34.09
C TYR A 375 -0.86 13.58 34.47
N LYS A 376 -1.52 14.74 34.55
CA LYS A 376 -2.90 14.88 35.08
C LYS A 376 -3.98 14.15 34.28
N ASP A 377 -3.66 13.74 33.05
CA ASP A 377 -4.55 13.07 32.10
C ASP A 377 -4.58 11.54 32.29
N ILE A 378 -3.64 10.96 33.03
CA ILE A 378 -3.50 9.51 33.20
C ILE A 378 -3.32 9.08 34.66
N GLU A 379 -3.96 7.97 35.03
CA GLU A 379 -3.73 7.21 36.25
C GLU A 379 -2.77 6.06 35.93
N LEU A 380 -1.63 6.01 36.63
CA LEU A 380 -0.63 4.97 36.46
C LEU A 380 -0.73 3.93 37.58
N VAL A 381 -0.81 2.66 37.21
CA VAL A 381 -0.72 1.52 38.13
C VAL A 381 0.50 0.72 37.73
N ALA A 382 1.46 0.53 38.64
CA ALA A 382 2.72 -0.13 38.35
C ALA A 382 2.90 -1.37 39.24
N VAL A 383 3.24 -2.50 38.62
CA VAL A 383 3.44 -3.80 39.28
C VAL A 383 4.76 -4.44 38.86
N GLY A 384 5.30 -5.32 39.70
CA GLY A 384 6.60 -5.96 39.47
C GLY A 384 6.53 -7.35 38.84
N THR A 385 5.33 -7.93 38.71
CA THR A 385 5.14 -9.32 38.31
C THR A 385 3.98 -9.48 37.34
N GLY A 386 4.03 -10.50 36.49
CA GLY A 386 2.96 -10.76 35.52
C GLY A 386 1.69 -11.31 36.18
N ALA A 387 1.82 -12.06 37.28
CA ALA A 387 0.68 -12.55 38.06
C ALA A 387 -0.14 -11.41 38.70
N GLU A 388 0.53 -10.38 39.24
CA GLU A 388 -0.15 -9.19 39.75
C GLU A 388 -0.83 -8.42 38.62
N ALA A 389 -0.18 -8.31 37.45
CA ALA A 389 -0.75 -7.65 36.28
C ALA A 389 -2.07 -8.31 35.84
N LEU A 390 -2.10 -9.63 35.71
CA LEU A 390 -3.31 -10.39 35.34
C LEU A 390 -4.44 -10.18 36.34
N LYS A 391 -4.13 -10.29 37.63
CA LYS A 391 -5.11 -10.07 38.69
C LYS A 391 -5.75 -8.69 38.59
N LEU A 392 -4.95 -7.65 38.32
CA LEU A 392 -5.46 -6.29 38.16
C LEU A 392 -6.29 -6.12 36.89
N LEU A 393 -5.90 -6.77 35.79
CA LEU A 393 -6.66 -6.76 34.54
C LEU A 393 -8.02 -7.46 34.67
N ASP A 394 -8.11 -8.49 35.51
CA ASP A 394 -9.39 -9.15 35.84
C ASP A 394 -10.28 -8.29 36.75
N GLU A 395 -9.68 -7.53 37.68
CA GLU A 395 -10.40 -6.71 38.65
C GLU A 395 -10.81 -5.33 38.10
N GLN A 396 -10.06 -4.79 37.13
CA GLN A 396 -10.15 -3.41 36.72
C GLN A 396 -9.88 -3.21 35.23
N HIS A 397 -10.50 -2.18 34.64
CA HIS A 397 -10.27 -1.79 33.26
C HIS A 397 -8.98 -0.94 33.11
N PHE A 398 -8.20 -1.26 32.08
CA PHE A 398 -7.02 -0.50 31.65
C PHE A 398 -7.12 -0.14 30.17
N ASP A 399 -6.71 1.09 29.83
CA ASP A 399 -6.74 1.62 28.47
C ASP A 399 -5.49 1.29 27.67
N CYS A 400 -4.37 0.97 28.33
CA CYS A 400 -3.11 0.57 27.73
C CYS A 400 -2.25 -0.16 28.77
N MET A 401 -1.40 -1.08 28.32
CA MET A 401 -0.38 -1.72 29.16
C MET A 401 1.02 -1.48 28.60
N VAL A 402 1.99 -1.22 29.47
CA VAL A 402 3.43 -1.26 29.18
C VAL A 402 4.01 -2.52 29.81
N LEU A 403 4.76 -3.31 29.05
CA LEU A 403 5.23 -4.62 29.46
C LEU A 403 6.73 -4.83 29.18
N ASP A 404 7.52 -5.14 30.22
CA ASP A 404 8.81 -5.82 30.03
C ASP A 404 8.58 -7.33 29.82
N LEU A 405 9.38 -7.91 28.91
CA LEU A 405 9.38 -9.34 28.65
C LEU A 405 10.20 -10.12 29.68
N ARG A 406 11.05 -9.46 30.48
CA ARG A 406 11.82 -10.07 31.56
C ARG A 406 11.09 -9.94 32.88
N LEU A 407 10.12 -10.82 33.11
CA LEU A 407 9.44 -10.90 34.41
C LEU A 407 9.97 -12.08 35.23
N PRO A 408 9.99 -11.97 36.57
CA PRO A 408 10.59 -12.97 37.46
C PRO A 408 9.71 -14.21 37.66
N ASP A 409 8.40 -14.09 37.45
CA ASP A 409 7.38 -15.09 37.79
C ASP A 409 6.79 -15.81 36.57
N VAL A 410 6.60 -15.08 35.46
CA VAL A 410 6.10 -15.61 34.20
C VAL A 410 6.98 -15.13 33.05
N ASN A 411 7.09 -15.91 31.98
CA ASN A 411 7.69 -15.39 30.76
C ASN A 411 6.76 -14.30 30.19
N GLY A 412 7.23 -13.09 29.90
CA GLY A 412 6.38 -12.01 29.35
C GLY A 412 5.68 -12.38 28.04
N PHE A 413 6.27 -13.30 27.26
CA PHE A 413 5.60 -13.92 26.11
C PHE A 413 4.37 -14.76 26.50
N GLY A 414 4.42 -15.43 27.66
CA GLY A 414 3.29 -16.18 28.21
C GLY A 414 2.16 -15.27 28.67
N LEU A 415 2.50 -14.11 29.26
CA LEU A 415 1.51 -13.09 29.61
C LEU A 415 0.79 -12.56 28.36
N LEU A 416 1.54 -12.24 27.30
CA LEU A 416 0.96 -11.83 26.01
C LEU A 416 0.03 -12.89 25.41
N GLN A 417 0.36 -14.18 25.55
CA GLN A 417 -0.49 -15.28 25.09
C GLN A 417 -1.80 -15.39 25.90
N GLN A 418 -1.74 -15.16 27.21
CA GLN A 418 -2.92 -15.19 28.07
C GLN A 418 -3.86 -14.02 27.78
N LEU A 419 -3.31 -12.81 27.60
CA LEU A 419 -4.07 -11.63 27.14
C LEU A 419 -4.76 -11.88 25.81
N HIS A 420 -4.08 -12.58 24.88
CA HIS A 420 -4.67 -12.93 23.60
C HIS A 420 -5.78 -13.98 23.71
N ALA A 421 -5.65 -14.93 24.64
CA ALA A 421 -6.64 -15.98 24.83
C ALA A 421 -7.96 -15.47 25.43
N ASP A 422 -7.93 -14.36 26.15
CA ASP A 422 -9.12 -13.72 26.70
C ASP A 422 -9.69 -12.65 25.75
N PRO A 423 -10.91 -12.84 25.19
CA PRO A 423 -11.53 -11.87 24.29
C PRO A 423 -11.75 -10.48 24.91
N SER A 424 -11.90 -10.40 26.24
CA SER A 424 -12.10 -9.13 26.94
C SER A 424 -10.82 -8.31 27.07
N LEU A 425 -9.66 -8.99 27.12
CA LEU A 425 -8.33 -8.36 27.26
C LEU A 425 -7.61 -8.21 25.93
N ALA A 426 -8.00 -8.97 24.90
CA ALA A 426 -7.42 -8.89 23.55
C ALA A 426 -7.53 -7.50 22.90
N ALA A 427 -8.44 -6.65 23.38
CA ALA A 427 -8.62 -5.28 22.90
C ALA A 427 -7.66 -4.26 23.55
N VAL A 428 -6.99 -4.60 24.65
CA VAL A 428 -6.08 -3.68 25.36
C VAL A 428 -4.77 -3.55 24.56
N PRO A 429 -4.38 -2.33 24.15
CA PRO A 429 -3.08 -2.09 23.51
C PRO A 429 -1.91 -2.41 24.46
N VAL A 430 -0.87 -3.06 23.94
CA VAL A 430 0.31 -3.45 24.73
C VAL A 430 1.59 -2.91 24.12
N VAL A 431 2.22 -1.96 24.80
CA VAL A 431 3.54 -1.44 24.41
C VAL A 431 4.62 -2.29 25.09
N VAL A 432 5.43 -2.98 24.30
CA VAL A 432 6.53 -3.79 24.82
C VAL A 432 7.76 -2.90 24.94
N PHE A 433 8.23 -2.73 26.17
CA PHE A 433 9.44 -1.99 26.49
C PHE A 433 10.39 -2.94 27.21
N THR A 434 11.42 -3.40 26.49
CA THR A 434 12.35 -4.42 26.99
C THR A 434 13.78 -4.04 26.65
N GLY A 435 14.67 -4.07 27.64
CA GLY A 435 16.11 -3.95 27.43
C GLY A 435 16.78 -5.21 26.85
N LYS A 436 16.00 -6.28 26.61
CA LYS A 436 16.48 -7.56 26.06
C LYS A 436 16.70 -7.49 24.55
N ASP A 437 17.88 -7.88 24.09
CA ASP A 437 18.12 -8.19 22.68
C ASP A 437 17.29 -9.42 22.26
N LEU A 438 16.29 -9.17 21.42
CA LEU A 438 15.42 -10.22 20.90
C LEU A 438 16.09 -10.99 19.76
N SER A 439 16.10 -12.32 19.87
CA SER A 439 16.50 -13.21 18.77
C SER A 439 15.51 -13.15 17.60
N ASP A 440 15.93 -13.59 16.40
CA ASP A 440 15.05 -13.63 15.22
C ASP A 440 13.78 -14.49 15.44
N ALA A 441 13.90 -15.57 16.22
CA ALA A 441 12.78 -16.43 16.58
C ALA A 441 11.78 -15.69 17.50
N GLU A 442 12.28 -14.98 18.50
CA GLU A 442 11.47 -14.19 19.43
C GLU A 442 10.81 -12.99 18.74
N ARG A 443 11.51 -12.31 17.83
CA ARG A 443 10.93 -11.26 16.98
C ARG A 443 9.80 -11.80 16.10
N LYS A 444 9.97 -13.00 15.53
CA LYS A 444 8.93 -13.66 14.74
C LYS A 444 7.72 -14.03 15.60
N GLN A 445 7.94 -14.48 16.83
CA GLN A 445 6.88 -14.76 17.80
C GLN A 445 6.14 -13.49 18.22
N LEU A 446 6.84 -12.39 18.53
CA LEU A 446 6.22 -11.08 18.79
C LEU A 446 5.39 -10.61 17.61
N ARG A 447 5.92 -10.71 16.38
CA ARG A 447 5.16 -10.35 15.16
C ARG A 447 3.91 -11.20 14.94
N ALA A 448 3.93 -12.47 15.35
CA ALA A 448 2.76 -13.33 15.27
C ALA A 448 1.68 -12.93 16.29
N LEU A 449 2.09 -12.56 17.51
CA LEU A 449 1.20 -12.05 18.58
C LEU A 449 0.72 -10.61 18.30
N ALA A 450 1.52 -9.80 17.62
CA ALA A 450 1.18 -8.44 17.18
C ALA A 450 0.06 -8.38 16.13
N LYS A 451 -0.34 -9.53 15.56
CA LYS A 451 -1.48 -9.62 14.64
C LYS A 451 -2.83 -9.55 15.36
N SER A 452 -2.88 -9.70 16.68
CA SER A 452 -4.12 -9.68 17.46
C SER A 452 -4.13 -8.65 18.58
N VAL A 453 -2.96 -8.28 19.10
CA VAL A 453 -2.75 -7.22 20.11
C VAL A 453 -1.95 -6.10 19.48
N VAL A 454 -2.32 -4.84 19.75
CA VAL A 454 -1.57 -3.69 19.23
C VAL A 454 -0.23 -3.61 19.95
N LEU A 455 0.79 -4.25 19.36
CA LEU A 455 2.09 -4.49 19.96
C LEU A 455 3.19 -3.65 19.28
N LYS A 456 3.88 -2.82 20.06
CA LYS A 456 5.01 -2.00 19.60
C LYS A 456 6.25 -2.31 20.42
N ASP A 457 7.34 -2.64 19.74
CA ASP A 457 8.65 -2.87 20.35
C ASP A 457 9.39 -1.53 20.45
N VAL A 458 9.64 -1.11 21.69
CA VAL A 458 10.23 0.18 22.01
C VAL A 458 11.57 -0.02 22.71
N GLN A 459 12.62 0.58 22.13
CA GLN A 459 13.99 0.49 22.63
C GLN A 459 14.47 1.74 23.36
N SER A 460 13.65 2.80 23.43
CA SER A 460 14.02 4.05 24.08
C SER A 460 12.85 4.66 24.87
N PRO A 461 13.13 5.32 26.00
CA PRO A 461 12.07 5.95 26.80
C PRO A 461 11.27 6.99 26.00
N GLU A 462 11.93 7.75 25.11
CA GLU A 462 11.25 8.77 24.29
C GLU A 462 10.21 8.14 23.36
N ARG A 463 10.53 7.00 22.75
CA ARG A 463 9.58 6.25 21.93
C ARG A 463 8.45 5.65 22.75
N LEU A 464 8.70 5.32 24.02
CA LEU A 464 7.67 4.79 24.92
C LEU A 464 6.64 5.87 25.22
N LEU A 465 7.11 7.08 25.50
CA LEU A 465 6.25 8.26 25.62
C LEU A 465 5.45 8.49 24.34
N ASP A 466 6.06 8.32 23.17
CA ASP A 466 5.40 8.53 21.88
C ASP A 466 4.27 7.52 21.60
N GLU A 467 4.55 6.23 21.76
CA GLU A 467 3.58 5.15 21.51
C GLU A 467 2.44 5.16 22.54
N THR A 468 2.74 5.39 23.82
CA THR A 468 1.70 5.51 24.85
C THR A 468 0.84 6.76 24.65
N ALA A 469 1.42 7.88 24.19
CA ALA A 469 0.64 9.06 23.80
C ALA A 469 -0.30 8.77 22.62
N LEU A 470 0.13 7.95 21.66
CA LEU A 470 -0.69 7.54 20.54
C LEU A 470 -1.87 6.64 20.98
N PHE A 471 -1.61 5.56 21.74
CA PHE A 471 -2.67 4.62 22.16
C PHE A 471 -3.64 5.19 23.17
N LEU A 472 -3.16 6.07 24.06
CA LEU A 472 -4.02 6.78 24.98
C LEU A 472 -4.67 8.03 24.37
N HIS A 473 -4.36 8.34 23.11
CA HIS A 473 -4.87 9.50 22.38
C HIS A 473 -4.66 10.82 23.15
N ARG A 474 -3.45 10.99 23.71
CA ARG A 474 -3.05 12.16 24.50
C ARG A 474 -2.75 13.34 23.58
N VAL A 475 -3.34 14.49 23.88
CA VAL A 475 -3.10 15.72 23.13
C VAL A 475 -1.68 16.22 23.44
N VAL A 476 -0.77 16.10 22.48
CA VAL A 476 0.66 16.44 22.69
C VAL A 476 0.83 17.89 23.14
N THR A 477 0.03 18.82 22.61
CA THR A 477 0.10 20.24 22.96
C THR A 477 -0.34 20.56 24.40
N GLU A 478 -1.01 19.64 25.09
CA GLU A 478 -1.43 19.78 26.50
C GLU A 478 -0.42 19.17 27.49
N LEU A 479 0.57 18.41 26.98
CA LEU A 479 1.63 17.83 27.79
C LEU A 479 2.59 18.90 28.31
N PRO A 480 3.35 18.63 29.38
CA PRO A 480 4.44 19.50 29.84
C PRO A 480 5.47 19.84 28.74
N PRO A 481 6.05 21.05 28.73
CA PRO A 481 6.95 21.52 27.65
C PRO A 481 8.18 20.63 27.43
N ASP A 482 8.71 20.02 28.49
CA ASP A 482 9.81 19.06 28.45
C ASP A 482 9.42 17.79 27.67
N LYS A 483 8.22 17.26 27.92
CA LYS A 483 7.68 16.10 27.18
C LYS A 483 7.38 16.45 25.72
N GLN A 484 6.86 17.66 25.46
CA GLN A 484 6.66 18.16 24.10
C GLN A 484 7.98 18.22 23.31
N GLN A 485 9.04 18.75 23.91
CA GLN A 485 10.35 18.83 23.26
C GLN A 485 10.94 17.46 22.95
N VAL A 486 10.76 16.47 23.82
CA VAL A 486 11.19 15.09 23.57
C VAL A 486 10.50 14.53 22.33
N LEU A 487 9.17 14.68 22.24
CA LEU A 487 8.38 14.23 21.09
C LEU A 487 8.72 15.00 19.80
N GLN A 488 8.91 16.31 19.88
CA GLN A 488 9.31 17.14 18.74
C GLN A 488 10.67 16.74 18.18
N ARG A 489 11.65 16.40 19.03
CA ARG A 489 12.97 15.92 18.56
C ARG A 489 12.88 14.56 17.87
N LEU A 490 12.03 13.67 18.37
CA LEU A 490 11.78 12.36 17.74
C LEU A 490 11.17 12.51 16.34
N HIS A 491 10.16 13.37 16.17
CA HIS A 491 9.50 13.57 14.88
C HIS A 491 10.30 14.48 13.93
N GLY A 492 11.04 15.46 14.44
CA GLY A 492 11.91 16.31 13.64
C GLY A 492 13.03 15.54 12.91
N ALA A 493 13.50 14.42 13.47
CA ALA A 493 14.46 13.53 12.79
C ALA A 493 13.85 12.75 11.61
N ALA A 494 12.52 12.59 11.56
CA ALA A 494 11.79 12.03 10.42
C ALA A 494 11.49 13.10 9.35
N GLU A 495 11.31 14.37 9.75
CA GLU A 495 11.08 15.49 8.82
C GLU A 495 12.31 15.87 7.99
N MET A 496 13.54 15.58 8.43
CA MET A 496 14.77 16.02 7.74
C MET A 496 14.95 15.45 6.32
N LEU A 497 14.35 14.29 6.03
CA LEU A 497 14.41 13.67 4.71
C LEU A 497 13.30 14.18 3.79
N ARG A 498 12.21 14.70 4.36
CA ARG A 498 11.00 15.06 3.63
C ARG A 498 11.26 16.16 2.60
N GLY A 499 10.79 15.94 1.38
CA GLY A 499 10.90 16.89 0.26
C GLY A 499 12.30 17.04 -0.32
N ARG A 500 13.32 16.37 0.24
CA ARG A 500 14.70 16.40 -0.26
C ARG A 500 14.81 15.61 -1.56
N GLN A 501 15.56 16.15 -2.51
CA GLN A 501 15.81 15.51 -3.79
C GLN A 501 17.04 14.60 -3.72
N VAL A 502 16.84 13.32 -4.01
CA VAL A 502 17.90 12.32 -4.00
C VAL A 502 17.98 11.59 -5.33
N LEU A 503 19.19 11.47 -5.88
CA LEU A 503 19.45 10.72 -7.11
C LEU A 503 19.96 9.33 -6.76
N VAL A 504 19.27 8.29 -7.23
CA VAL A 504 19.68 6.89 -7.10
C VAL A 504 20.28 6.41 -8.42
N VAL A 505 21.54 5.98 -8.38
CA VAL A 505 22.29 5.51 -9.56
C VAL A 505 22.69 4.05 -9.34
N ASP A 506 22.16 3.15 -10.16
CA ASP A 506 22.46 1.71 -10.12
C ASP A 506 22.10 1.10 -11.49
N ASP A 507 22.90 0.18 -12.03
CA ASP A 507 22.61 -0.44 -13.33
C ASP A 507 21.49 -1.49 -13.26
N ASP A 508 21.23 -2.02 -12.05
CA ASP A 508 20.16 -2.96 -11.80
C ASP A 508 18.86 -2.25 -11.42
N ALA A 509 17.87 -2.30 -12.31
CA ALA A 509 16.55 -1.73 -12.10
C ALA A 509 15.86 -2.23 -10.79
N ARG A 510 16.23 -3.41 -10.28
CA ARG A 510 15.71 -3.93 -9.01
C ARG A 510 16.25 -3.16 -7.80
N ASN A 511 17.53 -2.80 -7.81
CA ASN A 511 18.16 -2.03 -6.74
C ASN A 511 17.63 -0.59 -6.75
N ILE A 512 17.54 0.03 -7.94
CA ILE A 512 16.88 1.33 -8.11
C ILE A 512 15.49 1.28 -7.48
N PHE A 513 14.68 0.28 -7.83
CA PHE A 513 13.31 0.16 -7.32
C PHE A 513 13.26 0.01 -5.80
N ALA A 514 14.11 -0.84 -5.22
CA ALA A 514 14.15 -1.07 -3.78
C ALA A 514 14.55 0.20 -3.00
N LEU A 515 15.56 0.92 -3.48
CA LEU A 515 16.02 2.17 -2.87
C LEU A 515 15.00 3.30 -3.07
N THR A 516 14.41 3.40 -4.25
CA THR A 516 13.36 4.41 -4.55
C THR A 516 12.18 4.23 -3.61
N THR A 517 11.66 3.01 -3.48
CA THR A 517 10.53 2.71 -2.57
C THR A 517 10.87 3.06 -1.10
N LEU A 518 12.10 2.75 -0.67
CA LEU A 518 12.56 3.03 0.69
C LEU A 518 12.60 4.54 0.98
N LEU A 519 13.04 5.34 0.01
CA LEU A 519 13.22 6.80 0.15
C LEU A 519 11.90 7.56 -0.06
N GLU A 520 11.04 7.11 -0.97
CA GLU A 520 9.68 7.63 -1.14
C GLU A 520 8.83 7.39 0.11
N ASN A 521 9.01 6.26 0.81
CA ASN A 521 8.40 6.01 2.13
C ASN A 521 8.88 6.97 3.23
N GLN A 522 9.90 7.80 2.97
CA GLN A 522 10.36 8.89 3.83
C GLN A 522 9.98 10.27 3.25
N ASP A 523 9.02 10.30 2.31
CA ASP A 523 8.57 11.49 1.58
C ASP A 523 9.70 12.24 0.84
N MET A 524 10.75 11.54 0.39
CA MET A 524 11.80 12.12 -0.46
C MET A 524 11.37 12.21 -1.92
N GLN A 525 11.91 13.16 -2.66
CA GLN A 525 11.78 13.22 -4.12
C GLN A 525 12.93 12.42 -4.75
N VAL A 526 12.62 11.33 -5.44
CA VAL A 526 13.65 10.41 -5.94
C VAL A 526 13.80 10.56 -7.46
N LEU A 527 15.01 10.89 -7.89
CA LEU A 527 15.46 10.80 -9.28
C LEU A 527 16.24 9.51 -9.46
N THR A 528 16.20 8.93 -10.67
CA THR A 528 16.86 7.64 -10.93
C THR A 528 17.70 7.68 -12.19
N ALA A 529 18.81 6.95 -12.19
CA ALA A 529 19.69 6.78 -13.35
C ALA A 529 20.22 5.34 -13.40
N THR A 530 20.24 4.76 -14.61
CA THR A 530 20.74 3.39 -14.83
C THR A 530 22.18 3.34 -15.34
N SER A 531 22.85 4.49 -15.46
CA SER A 531 24.24 4.57 -15.90
C SER A 531 24.93 5.83 -15.38
N GLY A 532 26.27 5.76 -15.27
CA GLY A 532 27.08 6.91 -14.85
C GLY A 532 26.89 8.15 -15.75
N ARG A 533 26.74 7.95 -17.06
CA ARG A 533 26.50 9.06 -18.00
C ARG A 533 25.17 9.75 -17.75
N ALA A 534 24.09 8.98 -17.61
CA ALA A 534 22.77 9.53 -17.31
C ALA A 534 22.75 10.26 -15.96
N ALA A 535 23.46 9.72 -14.97
CA ALA A 535 23.61 10.38 -13.66
C ALA A 535 24.28 11.75 -13.77
N ILE A 536 25.37 11.87 -14.53
CA ILE A 536 26.05 13.16 -14.76
C ILE A 536 25.11 14.17 -15.42
N ASP A 537 24.31 13.73 -16.39
CA ASP A 537 23.39 14.63 -17.11
C ASP A 537 22.24 15.10 -16.19
N ILE A 538 21.69 14.21 -15.35
CA ILE A 538 20.66 14.57 -14.36
C ILE A 538 21.21 15.55 -13.32
N VAL A 539 22.41 15.31 -12.79
CA VAL A 539 23.06 16.22 -11.83
C VAL A 539 23.23 17.62 -12.44
N LYS A 540 23.62 17.72 -13.71
CA LYS A 540 23.76 19.01 -14.41
C LYS A 540 22.43 19.73 -14.64
N GLN A 541 21.34 18.98 -14.81
CA GLN A 541 20.00 19.52 -15.05
C GLN A 541 19.23 19.83 -13.76
N THR A 542 19.75 19.39 -12.61
CA THR A 542 19.07 19.47 -11.31
C THR A 542 19.95 20.19 -10.27
N PRO A 543 20.00 21.54 -10.29
CA PRO A 543 20.89 22.31 -9.42
C PRO A 543 20.51 22.27 -7.93
N ASP A 544 19.28 21.88 -7.61
CA ASP A 544 18.70 21.74 -6.27
C ASP A 544 18.77 20.30 -5.72
N LEU A 545 19.57 19.43 -6.35
CA LEU A 545 19.78 18.06 -5.89
C LEU A 545 20.50 18.04 -4.53
N ASP A 546 19.93 17.35 -3.53
CA ASP A 546 20.45 17.34 -2.17
C ASP A 546 21.47 16.20 -1.92
N LEU A 547 21.33 15.04 -2.59
CA LEU A 547 22.18 13.87 -2.34
C LEU A 547 22.19 12.90 -3.53
N VAL A 548 23.30 12.17 -3.72
CA VAL A 548 23.42 11.07 -4.69
C VAL A 548 23.74 9.75 -3.97
N LEU A 549 23.00 8.69 -4.28
CA LEU A 549 23.36 7.30 -3.98
C LEU A 549 23.97 6.69 -5.25
N MET A 550 25.23 6.27 -5.19
CA MET A 550 26.00 5.87 -6.37
C MET A 550 26.45 4.42 -6.25
N ASP A 551 25.93 3.52 -7.09
CA ASP A 551 26.54 2.20 -7.23
C ASP A 551 27.94 2.29 -7.84
N ILE A 552 28.86 1.55 -7.25
CA ILE A 552 30.24 1.50 -7.73
C ILE A 552 30.36 0.61 -8.97
N MET A 553 29.63 -0.50 -9.00
CA MET A 553 29.80 -1.54 -10.03
C MET A 553 28.76 -1.39 -11.13
N MET A 554 29.03 -0.53 -12.11
CA MET A 554 28.15 -0.32 -13.28
C MET A 554 28.91 -0.58 -14.59
N PRO A 555 28.23 -1.02 -15.67
CA PRO A 555 28.84 -1.22 -16.98
C PRO A 555 29.22 0.11 -17.66
N ASP A 556 30.19 0.03 -18.57
CA ASP A 556 30.79 1.13 -19.35
C ASP A 556 31.50 2.21 -18.52
N MET A 557 30.76 2.92 -17.66
CA MET A 557 31.29 3.95 -16.76
C MET A 557 30.92 3.57 -15.33
N ASP A 558 31.95 3.23 -14.54
CA ASP A 558 31.78 2.80 -13.16
C ASP A 558 31.47 4.00 -12.22
N GLY A 559 31.04 3.69 -10.99
CA GLY A 559 30.70 4.72 -10.02
C GLY A 559 31.90 5.59 -9.60
N TYR A 560 33.13 5.06 -9.66
CA TYR A 560 34.32 5.83 -9.34
C TYR A 560 34.61 6.90 -10.40
N GLU A 561 34.56 6.54 -11.69
CA GLU A 561 34.69 7.49 -12.80
C GLU A 561 33.56 8.52 -12.78
N THR A 562 32.32 8.06 -12.55
CA THR A 562 31.16 8.94 -12.46
C THR A 562 31.33 10.02 -11.39
N MET A 563 31.77 9.64 -10.19
CA MET A 563 32.00 10.59 -9.10
C MET A 563 33.12 11.59 -9.42
N ARG A 564 34.22 11.15 -10.04
CA ARG A 564 35.33 12.03 -10.43
C ARG A 564 34.88 13.07 -11.46
N GLU A 565 34.08 12.66 -12.44
CA GLU A 565 33.51 13.54 -13.46
C GLU A 565 32.55 14.57 -12.83
N ILE A 566 31.68 14.16 -11.90
CA ILE A 566 30.81 15.09 -11.16
C ILE A 566 31.65 16.11 -10.38
N ARG A 567 32.71 15.67 -9.69
CA ARG A 567 33.60 16.53 -8.90
C ARG A 567 34.49 17.45 -9.72
N ALA A 568 34.72 17.14 -11.00
CA ALA A 568 35.47 18.00 -11.91
C ALA A 568 34.73 19.32 -12.17
N ASN A 569 33.41 19.35 -12.02
CA ASN A 569 32.64 20.58 -12.06
C ASN A 569 32.67 21.29 -10.68
N PRO A 570 33.17 22.55 -10.60
CA PRO A 570 33.21 23.31 -9.36
C PRO A 570 31.86 23.47 -8.64
N GLU A 571 30.75 23.51 -9.39
CA GLU A 571 29.40 23.69 -8.83
C GLU A 571 28.96 22.51 -7.96
N PHE A 572 29.40 21.29 -8.27
CA PHE A 572 29.00 20.07 -7.58
C PHE A 572 30.07 19.54 -6.62
N ARG A 573 31.07 20.37 -6.27
CA ARG A 573 32.14 19.95 -5.34
C ARG A 573 31.62 19.53 -3.97
N ASN A 574 30.57 20.18 -3.49
CA ASN A 574 30.01 19.95 -2.16
C ASN A 574 28.79 19.02 -2.15
N LEU A 575 28.27 18.60 -3.32
CA LEU A 575 27.12 17.73 -3.41
C LEU A 575 27.40 16.40 -2.69
N PRO A 576 26.64 16.02 -1.65
CA PRO A 576 26.86 14.75 -0.96
C PRO A 576 26.67 13.54 -1.89
N MET A 577 27.66 12.64 -1.93
CA MET A 577 27.59 11.41 -2.71
C MET A 577 27.91 10.20 -1.82
N LEU A 578 26.97 9.28 -1.64
CA LEU A 578 27.15 8.04 -0.88
C LEU A 578 27.38 6.88 -1.85
N ALA A 579 28.55 6.26 -1.76
CA ALA A 579 28.92 5.12 -2.59
C ALA A 579 28.28 3.82 -2.07
N LEU A 580 27.64 3.04 -2.94
CA LEU A 580 27.12 1.71 -2.66
C LEU A 580 28.09 0.67 -3.23
N THR A 581 28.70 -0.16 -2.39
CA THR A 581 29.76 -1.11 -2.82
C THR A 581 29.44 -2.55 -2.40
N ALA A 582 29.70 -3.51 -3.29
CA ALA A 582 29.59 -4.93 -2.98
C ALA A 582 30.75 -5.46 -2.10
N LYS A 583 31.83 -4.69 -1.90
CA LYS A 583 33.02 -5.10 -1.12
C LYS A 583 33.27 -4.16 0.06
N ALA A 584 33.32 -4.74 1.25
CA ALA A 584 33.73 -4.07 2.50
C ALA A 584 35.17 -4.47 2.89
N MET A 585 36.10 -4.50 1.94
CA MET A 585 37.50 -4.88 2.19
C MET A 585 38.37 -3.67 2.57
N LYS A 586 39.51 -3.90 3.23
CA LYS A 586 40.51 -2.85 3.52
C LYS A 586 40.98 -2.20 2.22
N GLY A 587 40.76 -0.89 2.07
CA GLY A 587 41.18 -0.07 0.93
C GLY A 587 40.06 0.36 -0.02
N ASP A 588 38.89 -0.30 -0.03
CA ASP A 588 37.79 0.12 -0.91
C ASP A 588 37.10 1.41 -0.42
N ARG A 589 37.09 1.63 0.90
CA ARG A 589 36.67 2.90 1.50
C ARG A 589 37.53 4.07 1.02
N GLU A 590 38.84 3.92 1.06
CA GLU A 590 39.79 4.97 0.64
C GLU A 590 39.59 5.29 -0.84
N LYS A 591 39.42 4.28 -1.69
CA LYS A 591 39.12 4.48 -3.12
C LYS A 591 37.81 5.23 -3.37
N CYS A 592 36.75 4.94 -2.60
CA CYS A 592 35.48 5.66 -2.73
C CYS A 592 35.67 7.15 -2.38
N LEU A 593 36.35 7.44 -1.28
CA LEU A 593 36.61 8.81 -0.83
C LEU A 593 37.55 9.56 -1.79
N GLU A 594 38.60 8.91 -2.30
CA GLU A 594 39.51 9.47 -3.31
C GLU A 594 38.82 9.76 -4.64
N ALA A 595 37.83 8.94 -5.03
CA ALA A 595 37.01 9.18 -6.21
C ALA A 595 35.99 10.31 -6.02
N GLY A 596 35.82 10.81 -4.80
CA GLY A 596 34.96 11.96 -4.49
C GLY A 596 33.69 11.62 -3.70
N ALA A 597 33.52 10.40 -3.22
CA ALA A 597 32.42 10.05 -2.32
C ALA A 597 32.53 10.81 -0.99
N SER A 598 31.40 11.18 -0.43
CA SER A 598 31.26 11.72 0.92
C SER A 598 31.34 10.61 1.97
N ASP A 599 30.70 9.48 1.69
CA ASP A 599 30.77 8.26 2.50
C ASP A 599 30.42 7.03 1.66
N TYR A 600 30.37 5.85 2.28
CA TYR A 600 30.09 4.59 1.61
C TYR A 600 29.21 3.65 2.44
N ILE A 601 28.50 2.76 1.76
CA ILE A 601 27.63 1.73 2.33
C ILE A 601 27.88 0.41 1.59
N SER A 602 28.05 -0.67 2.35
CA SER A 602 28.16 -2.02 1.80
C SER A 602 26.80 -2.58 1.38
N LYS A 603 26.75 -3.23 0.21
CA LYS A 603 25.62 -4.07 -0.21
C LYS A 603 25.73 -5.45 0.45
N PRO A 604 24.62 -6.08 0.90
CA PRO A 604 23.25 -5.61 0.82
C PRO A 604 22.99 -4.41 1.75
N VAL A 605 22.26 -3.42 1.24
CA VAL A 605 22.05 -2.13 1.92
C VAL A 605 21.21 -2.33 3.18
N ASN A 606 21.74 -1.91 4.33
CA ASN A 606 20.98 -1.84 5.58
C ASN A 606 20.20 -0.52 5.63
N THR A 607 18.86 -0.60 5.63
CA THR A 607 17.94 0.55 5.63
C THR A 607 18.21 1.53 6.76
N ALA A 608 18.40 1.04 8.00
CA ALA A 608 18.60 1.91 9.16
C ALA A 608 19.93 2.67 9.07
N GLN A 609 20.98 2.00 8.57
CA GLN A 609 22.29 2.61 8.37
C GLN A 609 22.27 3.65 7.24
N LEU A 610 21.62 3.33 6.11
CA LEU A 610 21.47 4.25 4.97
C LEU A 610 20.76 5.54 5.41
N LEU A 611 19.57 5.42 6.02
CA LEU A 611 18.81 6.58 6.46
C LEU A 611 19.56 7.42 7.49
N SER A 612 20.33 6.78 8.38
CA SER A 612 21.17 7.49 9.36
C SER A 612 22.28 8.29 8.68
N LEU A 613 22.98 7.71 7.70
CA LEU A 613 24.03 8.42 6.95
C LEU A 613 23.45 9.57 6.12
N MET A 614 22.29 9.36 5.49
CA MET A 614 21.62 10.42 4.74
C MET A 614 21.26 11.60 5.64
N ARG A 615 20.73 11.36 6.84
CA ARG A 615 20.43 12.43 7.81
C ARG A 615 21.68 13.24 8.19
N VAL A 616 22.83 12.58 8.37
CA VAL A 616 24.10 13.27 8.69
C VAL A 616 24.54 14.19 7.56
N TRP A 617 24.42 13.74 6.30
CA TRP A 617 24.90 14.49 5.15
C TRP A 617 23.92 15.56 4.65
N LEU A 618 22.62 15.38 4.86
CA LEU A 618 21.57 16.35 4.54
C LEU A 618 21.42 17.47 5.59
N HIS A 619 22.10 17.35 6.73
CA HIS A 619 22.10 18.36 7.79
C HIS A 619 23.12 19.49 7.60
N ARG A 620 24.11 19.31 6.72
CA ARG A 620 25.26 20.21 6.58
C ARG A 620 24.99 21.48 5.79
#